data_AF-A0A8S2VVS5-F1
#
_entry.id   AF-A0A8S2VVS5-F1
#
_cell.length_a   1.000
_cell.length_b   1.000
_cell.length_c   1.000
_cell.angle_alpha   90.00
_cell.angle_beta   90.00
_cell.angle_gamma   90.00
#
_symmetry.space_group_name_H-M   'P 1'
#
loop_
_entity.id
_entity.type
_entity.pdbx_description
1 polymer ?
#
loop_
_entity_poly.entity_id
_entity_poly.type
_entity_poly.pdbx_seq_one_letter_code
_entity_poly.pdbx_strand_id
1 'polypeptide(L)'
;CVGNGTCDFQWLISQTPSISSISQNGMTVTITGTGFSTTARENTVLIGSTGSCAVTVASITSITCTIGDAPSGSYSVNVNVRGKGLATNNGNLT
;
A
#
# COMPACT_ATOMS: atom_id res chain seq x y z
N CYS A 1 -25.03 -8.59 -14.54
CA CYS A 1 -25.89 -8.57 -13.34
C CYS A 1 -26.98 -9.61 -13.54
N VAL A 2 -26.98 -10.71 -12.80
CA VAL A 2 -28.06 -11.70 -12.88
C VAL A 2 -28.95 -11.57 -11.66
N GLY A 3 -30.08 -10.88 -11.85
CA GLY A 3 -31.35 -11.19 -11.20
C GLY A 3 -31.52 -10.99 -9.69
N ASN A 4 -31.23 -9.82 -9.12
CA ASN A 4 -32.03 -9.24 -8.02
C ASN A 4 -31.47 -7.87 -7.59
N GLY A 5 -32.00 -6.76 -8.12
CA GLY A 5 -32.20 -5.46 -7.45
C GLY A 5 -31.06 -4.69 -6.75
N THR A 6 -29.95 -5.30 -6.35
CA THR A 6 -28.80 -4.63 -5.73
C THR A 6 -27.58 -4.93 -6.58
N CYS A 7 -27.31 -4.03 -7.53
CA CYS A 7 -25.96 -3.87 -8.07
C CYS A 7 -25.11 -3.20 -6.98
N ASP A 8 -25.00 -3.83 -5.81
CA ASP A 8 -24.01 -3.44 -4.84
C ASP A 8 -22.66 -3.69 -5.52
N PHE A 9 -21.95 -2.62 -5.82
CA PHE A 9 -20.51 -2.66 -5.94
C PHE A 9 -20.02 -3.13 -4.57
N GLN A 10 -19.98 -4.45 -4.38
CA GLN A 10 -19.17 -5.03 -3.34
C GLN A 10 -17.77 -4.51 -3.66
N TRP A 11 -17.30 -3.53 -2.88
CA TRP A 11 -15.88 -3.35 -2.70
C TRP A 11 -15.40 -4.73 -2.30
N LEU A 12 -14.90 -5.50 -3.26
CA LEU A 12 -14.37 -6.81 -2.99
C LEU A 12 -13.15 -6.51 -2.14
N ILE A 13 -13.33 -6.54 -0.81
CA ILE A 13 -12.28 -6.55 0.21
C ILE A 13 -11.23 -7.64 -0.09
N SER A 14 -11.57 -8.61 -0.93
CA SER A 14 -10.67 -9.59 -1.55
C SER A 14 -9.64 -8.98 -2.52
N GLN A 15 -9.95 -7.85 -3.15
CA GLN A 15 -9.14 -7.19 -4.16
C GLN A 15 -8.55 -5.87 -3.64
N THR A 16 -9.23 -5.14 -2.77
CA THR A 16 -8.65 -3.93 -2.18
C THR A 16 -7.48 -4.29 -1.27
N PRO A 17 -6.26 -3.83 -1.57
CA PRO A 17 -5.12 -4.10 -0.70
C PRO A 17 -5.35 -3.43 0.66
N SER A 18 -5.00 -4.11 1.74
CA SER A 18 -5.16 -3.58 3.10
C SER A 18 -3.83 -3.59 3.81
N ILE A 19 -3.48 -2.47 4.45
CA ILE A 19 -2.24 -2.35 5.23
C ILE A 19 -2.55 -2.66 6.69
N SER A 20 -1.89 -3.69 7.22
CA SER A 20 -2.03 -4.11 8.62
C SER A 20 -1.05 -3.39 9.54
N SER A 21 0.19 -3.20 9.09
CA SER A 21 1.22 -2.52 9.89
C SER A 21 2.27 -1.89 8.98
N ILE A 22 2.90 -0.84 9.48
CA ILE A 22 4.01 -0.18 8.80
C ILE A 22 5.13 -0.05 9.82
N SER A 23 6.33 -0.46 9.43
CA SER A 23 7.54 -0.34 10.23
C SER A 23 8.59 0.39 9.41
N GLN A 24 9.14 1.46 9.96
CA GLN A 24 10.26 2.18 9.38
C GLN A 24 11.53 1.88 10.17
N ASN A 25 12.60 1.56 9.46
CA ASN A 25 13.93 1.33 9.99
C ASN A 25 14.94 2.18 9.21
N GLY A 26 15.15 3.41 9.68
CA GLY A 26 15.95 4.43 8.99
C GLY A 26 15.35 4.79 7.63
N MET A 27 16.04 4.38 6.56
CA MET A 27 15.60 4.57 5.16
C MET A 27 14.72 3.43 4.64
N THR A 28 14.64 2.29 5.35
CA THR A 28 13.87 1.13 4.89
C THR A 28 12.49 1.12 5.52
N VAL A 29 11.44 1.05 4.71
CA VAL A 29 10.06 0.90 5.17
C VAL A 29 9.56 -0.49 4.80
N THR A 30 9.03 -1.19 5.79
CA THR A 30 8.36 -2.48 5.63
C THR A 30 6.89 -2.30 5.92
N ILE A 31 6.07 -2.54 4.90
CA ILE A 31 4.62 -2.45 4.95
C ILE A 31 4.10 -3.87 4.93
N THR A 32 3.32 -4.24 5.94
CA THR A 32 2.69 -5.56 6.04
C THR A 32 1.20 -5.42 5.84
N GLY A 33 0.59 -6.33 5.11
CA GLY A 33 -0.80 -6.22 4.70
C GLY A 33 -1.27 -7.43 3.92
N THR A 34 -2.28 -7.24 3.08
CA THR A 34 -2.83 -8.27 2.19
C THR A 34 -3.28 -7.65 0.88
N GLY A 35 -3.31 -8.46 -0.19
CA GLY A 35 -3.85 -8.05 -1.48
C GLY A 35 -2.90 -7.26 -2.38
N PHE A 36 -1.63 -7.09 -2.00
CA PHE A 36 -0.62 -6.40 -2.80
C PHE A 36 -0.21 -7.19 -4.05
N SER A 37 0.45 -6.53 -5.01
CA SER A 37 1.07 -7.22 -6.15
C SER A 37 2.42 -7.83 -5.73
N THR A 38 2.78 -8.98 -6.31
CA THR A 38 4.13 -9.56 -6.20
C THR A 38 5.15 -8.79 -7.04
N THR A 39 4.68 -7.96 -7.98
CA THR A 39 5.54 -7.20 -8.87
C THR A 39 5.85 -5.84 -8.25
N ALA A 40 7.11 -5.61 -7.85
CA ALA A 40 7.53 -4.35 -7.23
C ALA A 40 7.20 -3.11 -8.07
N ARG A 41 7.37 -3.20 -9.40
CA ARG A 41 7.05 -2.11 -10.34
C ARG A 41 5.55 -1.77 -10.41
N GLU A 42 4.68 -2.66 -9.96
CA GLU A 42 3.24 -2.43 -9.92
C GLU A 42 2.77 -1.81 -8.60
N ASN A 43 3.63 -1.85 -7.57
CA ASN A 43 3.35 -1.23 -6.29
C ASN A 43 4.04 0.14 -6.24
N THR A 44 3.24 1.20 -6.25
CA THR A 44 3.73 2.57 -6.05
C THR A 44 3.49 2.96 -4.60
N VAL A 45 4.56 3.21 -3.86
CA VAL A 45 4.48 3.65 -2.46
C VAL A 45 4.82 5.15 -2.39
N LEU A 46 3.85 5.92 -1.90
CA LEU A 46 3.93 7.35 -1.69
C LEU A 46 3.97 7.62 -0.18
N ILE A 47 4.83 8.55 0.22
CA ILE A 47 5.08 8.90 1.63
C ILE A 47 4.88 10.40 1.77
N GLY A 48 3.81 10.79 2.48
CA GLY A 48 3.39 12.18 2.61
C GLY A 48 3.02 12.79 1.26
N SER A 49 3.36 14.07 1.08
CA SER A 49 2.99 14.87 -0.09
C SER A 49 3.97 14.75 -1.26
N THR A 50 5.24 14.43 -0.97
CA THR A 50 6.36 14.50 -1.94
C THR A 50 7.33 13.33 -1.86
N GLY A 51 7.26 12.50 -0.81
CA GLY A 51 8.12 11.34 -0.67
C GLY A 51 7.68 10.22 -1.61
N SER A 52 8.60 9.71 -2.40
CA SER A 52 8.40 8.46 -3.15
C SER A 52 9.34 7.40 -2.59
N CYS A 53 8.83 6.18 -2.43
CA CYS A 53 9.61 5.06 -1.92
C CYS A 53 9.91 4.07 -3.05
N ALA A 54 11.18 3.73 -3.23
CA ALA A 54 11.58 2.74 -4.21
C ALA A 54 11.31 1.34 -3.66
N VAL A 55 10.32 0.65 -4.22
CA VAL A 55 9.98 -0.72 -3.80
C VAL A 55 11.11 -1.67 -4.19
N THR A 56 11.77 -2.24 -3.20
CA THR A 56 12.85 -3.23 -3.38
C THR A 56 12.30 -4.64 -3.39
N VAL A 57 11.33 -4.93 -2.51
CA VAL A 57 10.68 -6.24 -2.43
C VAL A 57 9.17 -6.03 -2.36
N ALA A 58 8.44 -6.83 -3.12
CA ALA A 58 6.99 -6.84 -3.12
C ALA A 58 6.48 -8.26 -3.04
N SER A 59 5.44 -8.45 -2.25
CA SER A 59 4.76 -9.71 -2.01
C SER A 59 3.31 -9.41 -1.70
N ILE A 60 2.47 -10.42 -1.86
CA ILE A 60 1.00 -10.29 -1.69
C ILE A 60 0.64 -9.77 -0.28
N THR A 61 1.50 -10.05 0.70
CA THR A 61 1.29 -9.70 2.11
C THR A 61 2.32 -8.72 2.68
N SER A 62 3.36 -8.36 1.92
CA SER A 62 4.39 -7.45 2.41
C SER A 62 5.06 -6.68 1.27
N ILE A 63 5.38 -5.42 1.53
CA ILE A 63 6.11 -4.56 0.62
C ILE A 63 7.26 -3.96 1.42
N THR A 64 8.47 -4.14 0.93
CA THR A 64 9.66 -3.47 1.43
C THR A 64 10.08 -2.44 0.40
N CYS A 65 10.27 -1.22 0.86
CA CYS A 65 10.73 -0.13 0.02
C CYS A 65 11.78 0.69 0.75
N THR A 66 12.63 1.37 -0.01
CA THR A 66 13.69 2.21 0.53
C THR A 66 13.42 3.66 0.12
N ILE A 67 13.36 4.56 1.09
CA ILE A 67 13.19 6.00 0.88
C ILE A 67 14.57 6.62 0.72
N GLY A 68 14.83 7.28 -0.41
CA GLY A 68 16.08 8.01 -0.62
C GLY A 68 16.19 9.24 0.27
N ASP A 69 15.10 9.99 0.38
CA ASP A 69 14.96 11.15 1.25
C ASP A 69 13.91 10.83 2.30
N ALA A 70 14.30 10.14 3.37
CA ALA A 70 13.42 9.89 4.51
C ALA A 70 13.13 11.23 5.18
N PRO A 71 11.92 11.79 5.03
CA PRO A 71 11.61 13.01 5.74
C PRO A 71 11.50 12.60 7.22
N SER A 72 12.02 13.42 8.13
CA SER A 72 12.03 13.14 9.57
C SER A 72 10.77 13.71 10.23
N GLY A 73 9.86 12.84 10.69
CA GLY A 73 8.55 13.24 11.21
C GLY A 73 7.47 12.18 10.95
N SER A 74 6.22 12.52 11.23
CA SER A 74 5.08 11.64 10.95
C SER A 74 4.55 11.85 9.53
N TYR A 75 4.39 10.77 8.76
CA TYR A 75 3.95 10.84 7.36
C TYR A 75 2.88 9.79 7.06
N SER A 76 1.90 10.18 6.25
CA SER A 76 0.93 9.26 5.69
C SER A 76 1.58 8.37 4.64
N VAL A 77 1.38 7.06 4.70
CA VAL A 77 1.87 6.12 3.68
C VAL A 77 0.72 5.65 2.83
N ASN A 78 0.82 5.92 1.54
CA ASN A 78 -0.17 5.55 0.55
C ASN A 78 0.45 4.52 -0.39
N VAL A 79 -0.11 3.32 -0.41
CA VAL A 79 0.32 2.27 -1.34
C VAL A 79 -0.71 2.18 -2.44
N ASN A 80 -0.29 2.36 -3.69
CA ASN A 80 -1.13 2.15 -4.85
C ASN A 80 -0.67 0.91 -5.61
N VAL A 81 -1.56 -0.05 -5.79
CA VAL A 81 -1.28 -1.31 -6.48
C VAL A 81 -1.93 -1.26 -7.86
N ARG A 82 -1.13 -1.37 -8.92
CA ARG A 82 -1.63 -1.38 -10.30
C ARG A 82 -2.57 -2.57 -10.51
N GLY A 83 -3.79 -2.30 -10.98
CA GLY A 83 -4.83 -3.31 -11.19
C GLY A 83 -5.71 -3.61 -9.99
N LYS A 84 -5.36 -3.13 -8.78
CA LYS A 84 -6.18 -3.30 -7.56
C LYS A 84 -6.61 -1.99 -6.91
N GLY A 85 -5.85 -0.92 -7.12
CA GLY A 85 -6.14 0.43 -6.62
C GLY A 85 -5.32 0.81 -5.39
N LEU A 86 -5.73 1.90 -4.74
CA LEU A 86 -5.13 2.38 -3.50
C LEU A 86 -5.44 1.42 -2.36
N ALA A 87 -4.41 1.04 -1.62
CA ALA A 87 -4.55 0.26 -0.41
C ALA A 87 -5.26 1.09 0.65
N THR A 88 -6.22 0.49 1.34
CA THR A 88 -6.85 1.10 2.52
C THR A 88 -5.81 1.11 3.64
N ASN A 89 -5.13 2.25 3.77
CA ASN A 89 -4.23 2.55 4.87
C ASN A 89 -5.04 3.15 6.03
N ASN A 90 -4.89 2.59 7.22
CA ASN A 90 -5.41 3.15 8.46
C ASN A 90 -4.26 3.50 9.45
N GLY A 91 -3.01 3.56 8.98
CA GLY A 91 -1.81 3.65 9.82
C GLY A 91 -0.88 4.79 9.41
N ASN A 92 -0.74 5.77 10.29
CA ASN A 92 0.25 6.85 10.15
C ASN A 92 1.65 6.33 10.52
N LEU A 93 2.70 6.71 9.79
CA LEU A 93 4.07 6.56 10.32
C LEU A 93 4.23 7.59 11.44
N THR A 94 4.51 7.14 12.65
CA THR A 94 4.79 8.00 13.82
C THR A 94 6.25 7.93 14.20
#